data_AF-A0AA35SXA5-F1
#
_entry.id   AF-A0AA35SXA5-F1
#
_cell.length_a   1.000
_cell.length_b   1.000
_cell.length_c   1.000
_cell.angle_alpha   90.00
_cell.angle_beta   90.00
_cell.angle_gamma   90.00
#
_symmetry.space_group_name_H-M   'P 1'
#
loop_
_entity.id
_entity.type
_entity.pdbx_description
1 polymer ?
#
loop_
_entity_poly.entity_id
_entity_poly.type
_entity_poly.pdbx_seq_one_letter_code
_entity_poly.pdbx_strand_id
1 'polypeptide(L)'
;MSDVVGVWLQDWTGQRVFGENGGRDLPRVGLWWNWEVDESHYQNWTGLISELASRGIKVLTYINPLLSNVSQRETPYRHNYYREALEEGFAVRNGDGTVWTGYSDSLLVDLSNPSAYQWMKNMIVNNMLATGVCGWMCDFGETVPATGKTSQWGRSPRLPLSLPRDMGPT
;
A
#
# COMPACT_ATOMS: atom_id res chain seq x y z
N MET A 1 -10.85 -32.88 -4.35
CA MET A 1 -9.99 -31.71 -4.15
C MET A 1 -10.38 -30.65 -5.16
N SER A 2 -10.41 -29.37 -4.78
CA SER A 2 -10.66 -28.27 -5.70
C SER A 2 -9.43 -28.06 -6.59
N ASP A 3 -9.63 -27.87 -7.90
CA ASP A 3 -8.54 -27.48 -8.82
C ASP A 3 -8.09 -26.03 -8.60
N VAL A 4 -8.90 -25.24 -7.89
CA VAL A 4 -8.58 -23.88 -7.45
C VAL A 4 -7.91 -23.94 -6.08
N VAL A 5 -6.68 -23.43 -5.99
CA VAL A 5 -5.89 -23.37 -4.74
C VAL A 5 -6.03 -22.04 -3.99
N GLY A 6 -6.48 -20.99 -4.67
CA GLY A 6 -6.70 -19.70 -4.05
C GLY A 6 -7.38 -18.67 -4.94
N VAL A 7 -7.93 -17.65 -4.30
CA VAL A 7 -8.53 -16.48 -4.91
C VAL A 7 -7.78 -15.25 -4.41
N TRP A 8 -7.38 -14.39 -5.34
CA TRP A 8 -6.70 -13.14 -5.03
C TRP A 8 -7.66 -11.96 -5.20
N LEU A 9 -7.88 -11.22 -4.11
CA LEU A 9 -8.82 -10.11 -4.02
C LEU A 9 -8.04 -8.82 -3.75
N GLN A 10 -7.53 -8.20 -4.80
CA GLN A 10 -6.74 -6.98 -4.67
C GLN A 10 -7.57 -5.80 -4.13
N ASP A 11 -8.87 -5.79 -4.40
CA ASP A 11 -9.85 -4.78 -4.00
C ASP A 11 -10.45 -5.03 -2.62
N TRP A 12 -9.82 -5.84 -1.77
CA TRP A 12 -10.23 -6.07 -0.38
C TRP A 12 -10.36 -4.78 0.43
N THR A 13 -9.61 -3.74 0.08
CA THR A 13 -9.68 -2.40 0.69
C THR A 13 -10.67 -1.45 0.00
N GLY A 14 -11.37 -1.89 -1.03
CA GLY A 14 -12.30 -1.09 -1.83
C GLY A 14 -11.66 -0.44 -3.06
N GLN A 15 -12.51 -0.04 -4.00
CA GLN A 15 -12.11 0.56 -5.29
C GLN A 15 -12.17 2.09 -5.24
N ARG A 16 -11.18 2.75 -5.84
CA ARG A 16 -11.09 4.21 -5.98
C ARG A 16 -11.15 4.60 -7.45
N VAL A 17 -12.11 5.45 -7.81
CA VAL A 17 -12.25 5.98 -9.17
C VAL A 17 -11.41 7.25 -9.33
N PHE A 18 -10.47 7.23 -10.26
CA PHE A 18 -9.60 8.35 -10.60
C PHE A 18 -10.12 9.10 -11.83
N GLY A 19 -11.23 9.83 -11.68
CA GLY A 19 -11.77 10.76 -12.69
C GLY A 19 -11.98 10.20 -14.10
N GLU A 20 -12.28 11.10 -15.05
CA GLU A 20 -12.39 10.76 -16.48
C GLU A 20 -11.01 10.50 -17.09
N ASN A 21 -10.93 9.43 -17.88
CA ASN A 21 -9.69 8.76 -18.24
C ASN A 21 -9.10 9.30 -19.56
N GLY A 22 -9.11 10.63 -19.75
CA GLY A 22 -8.57 11.27 -20.95
C GLY A 22 -9.15 10.77 -22.28
N GLY A 23 -10.42 10.37 -22.31
CA GLY A 23 -11.11 9.90 -23.51
C GLY A 23 -11.23 8.37 -23.69
N ARG A 24 -10.96 7.55 -22.66
CA ARG A 24 -11.34 6.12 -22.68
C ARG A 24 -12.77 5.92 -22.21
N ASP A 25 -13.43 4.91 -22.77
CA ASP A 25 -14.84 4.56 -22.46
C ASP A 25 -15.08 4.13 -21.01
N LEU A 26 -14.03 3.74 -20.27
CA LEU A 26 -14.13 3.31 -18.87
C LEU A 26 -13.22 4.13 -17.93
N PRO A 27 -13.72 4.46 -16.73
CA PRO A 27 -12.98 5.23 -15.74
C PRO A 27 -11.74 4.46 -15.24
N ARG A 28 -10.71 5.19 -14.82
CA ARG A 28 -9.54 4.55 -14.20
C ARG A 28 -9.90 4.15 -12.78
N VAL A 29 -10.01 2.85 -12.54
CA VAL A 29 -10.24 2.31 -11.20
C VAL A 29 -8.91 1.84 -10.63
N GLY A 30 -8.56 2.31 -9.44
CA GLY A 30 -7.51 1.73 -8.61
C GLY A 30 -8.07 1.36 -7.25
N LEU A 31 -7.20 1.34 -6.25
CA LEU A 31 -7.54 0.88 -4.91
C LEU A 31 -7.51 2.04 -3.91
N TRP A 32 -8.34 1.96 -2.88
CA TRP A 32 -8.10 2.75 -1.68
C TRP A 32 -6.91 2.14 -0.95
N TRP A 33 -5.77 2.83 -0.93
CA TRP A 33 -4.60 2.40 -0.15
C TRP A 33 -4.79 2.77 1.32
N ASN A 34 -5.68 2.05 1.97
CA ASN A 34 -5.96 2.11 3.41
C ASN A 34 -6.16 0.66 3.86
N TRP A 35 -5.13 0.07 4.47
CA TRP A 35 -4.93 -1.38 4.59
C TRP A 35 -5.82 -2.07 5.62
N GLU A 36 -7.12 -1.91 5.44
CA GLU A 36 -8.17 -2.61 6.15
C GLU A 36 -9.28 -3.00 5.17
N VAL A 37 -10.07 -4.01 5.54
CA VAL A 37 -11.17 -4.46 4.70
C VAL A 37 -12.24 -3.37 4.53
N ASP A 38 -12.70 -3.16 3.30
CA ASP A 38 -13.92 -2.40 3.03
C ASP A 38 -15.14 -3.27 3.34
N GLU A 39 -15.78 -3.04 4.48
CA GLU A 39 -16.97 -3.80 4.89
C GLU A 39 -18.22 -3.44 4.07
N SER A 40 -18.21 -2.33 3.31
CA SER A 40 -19.28 -2.06 2.35
C SER A 40 -19.15 -2.93 1.11
N HIS A 41 -17.91 -3.27 0.72
CA HIS A 41 -17.60 -4.12 -0.42
C HIS A 41 -17.60 -5.61 -0.04
N TYR A 42 -17.04 -5.96 1.12
CA TYR A 42 -16.95 -7.30 1.69
C TYR A 42 -17.62 -7.38 3.07
N GLN A 43 -18.96 -7.39 3.08
CA GLN A 43 -19.80 -7.32 4.30
C GLN A 43 -19.56 -8.42 5.34
N ASN A 44 -19.07 -9.59 4.94
CA ASN A 44 -18.73 -10.70 5.85
C ASN A 44 -17.37 -11.29 5.48
N TRP A 45 -16.33 -10.47 5.58
CA TRP A 45 -14.97 -10.83 5.17
C TRP A 45 -14.46 -12.14 5.78
N THR A 46 -14.60 -12.31 7.09
CA THR A 46 -14.15 -13.52 7.80
C THR A 46 -15.01 -14.74 7.45
N GLY A 47 -16.31 -14.54 7.20
CA GLY A 47 -17.20 -15.58 6.69
C GLY A 47 -16.80 -16.05 5.29
N LEU A 48 -16.52 -15.12 4.37
CA LEU A 48 -16.03 -15.42 3.02
C LEU A 48 -14.72 -16.23 3.07
N ILE A 49 -13.75 -15.79 3.87
CA ILE A 49 -12.48 -16.52 4.05
C ILE A 49 -12.74 -17.93 4.60
N SER A 50 -13.59 -18.06 5.61
CA SER A 50 -13.90 -19.35 6.24
C SER A 50 -14.61 -20.30 5.28
N GLU A 51 -15.54 -19.79 4.47
CA GLU A 51 -16.24 -20.56 3.44
C GLU A 51 -15.26 -21.09 2.39
N LEU A 52 -14.37 -20.24 1.86
CA LEU A 52 -13.35 -20.64 0.89
C LEU A 52 -12.36 -21.62 1.51
N ALA A 53 -11.93 -21.39 2.75
CA ALA A 53 -11.05 -22.30 3.47
C ALA A 53 -11.68 -23.69 3.66
N SER A 54 -12.99 -23.78 3.94
CA SER A 54 -13.71 -25.06 4.06
C SER A 54 -13.68 -25.90 2.78
N ARG A 55 -13.46 -25.24 1.63
CA ARG A 55 -13.33 -25.85 0.30
C ARG A 55 -11.87 -26.10 -0.11
N GLY A 56 -10.92 -25.82 0.78
CA GLY A 56 -9.48 -25.90 0.52
C GLY A 56 -8.92 -24.76 -0.32
N ILE A 57 -9.64 -23.64 -0.44
CA ILE A 57 -9.28 -22.47 -1.25
C ILE A 57 -8.73 -21.37 -0.34
N LYS A 58 -7.52 -20.88 -0.62
CA LYS A 58 -6.88 -19.80 0.13
C LYS A 58 -7.32 -18.42 -0.36
N VAL A 59 -7.42 -17.46 0.54
CA VAL A 59 -7.63 -16.05 0.17
C VAL A 59 -6.30 -15.30 0.20
N LEU A 60 -6.02 -14.54 -0.86
CA LEU A 60 -4.88 -13.64 -0.96
C LEU A 60 -5.35 -12.20 -1.17
N THR A 61 -4.59 -11.23 -0.68
CA THR A 61 -4.94 -9.79 -0.76
C THR A 61 -3.82 -8.96 -1.40
N TYR A 62 -3.80 -7.66 -1.15
CA TYR A 62 -2.86 -6.70 -1.73
C TYR A 62 -2.43 -5.66 -0.68
N ILE A 63 -1.15 -5.30 -0.67
CA ILE A 63 -0.61 -4.20 0.15
C ILE A 63 0.61 -3.57 -0.52
N ASN A 64 0.84 -2.29 -0.26
CA ASN A 64 2.05 -1.57 -0.65
C ASN A 64 2.42 -0.51 0.42
N PRO A 65 3.59 0.14 0.38
CA PRO A 65 4.03 1.08 1.41
C PRO A 65 3.43 2.49 1.28
N LEU A 66 2.49 2.70 0.35
CA LEU A 66 1.82 3.98 0.13
C LEU A 66 0.47 4.01 0.86
N LEU A 67 0.03 5.20 1.26
CA LEU A 67 -1.26 5.42 1.91
C LEU A 67 -2.03 6.51 1.18
N SER A 68 -3.31 6.26 0.89
CA SER A 68 -4.21 7.22 0.28
C SER A 68 -4.96 8.01 1.35
N ASN A 69 -5.19 9.29 1.11
CA ASN A 69 -6.08 10.08 1.96
C ASN A 69 -7.54 9.62 1.77
N VAL A 70 -8.07 8.88 2.74
CA VAL A 70 -9.45 8.36 2.73
C VAL A 70 -10.47 9.35 3.28
N SER A 71 -10.09 10.59 3.61
CA SER A 71 -11.05 11.58 4.15
C SER A 71 -12.20 11.91 3.18
N GLN A 72 -12.01 11.64 1.89
CA GLN A 72 -13.01 11.83 0.82
C GLN A 72 -13.68 10.53 0.37
N ARG A 73 -13.31 9.39 0.96
CA ARG A 73 -13.90 8.09 0.63
C ARG A 73 -15.37 8.05 1.03
N GLU A 74 -16.21 7.49 0.16
CA GLU A 74 -17.65 7.42 0.35
C GLU A 74 -18.05 6.28 1.31
N THR A 75 -17.31 5.18 1.31
CA THR A 75 -17.57 4.03 2.19
C THR A 75 -16.91 4.23 3.57
N PRO A 76 -17.54 3.75 4.66
CA PRO A 76 -16.97 3.82 6.00
C PRO A 76 -15.60 3.14 6.10
N TYR A 77 -14.75 3.68 6.97
CA TYR A 77 -13.44 3.13 7.33
C TYR A 77 -13.26 3.26 8.85
N ARG A 78 -12.51 2.34 9.46
CA ARG A 78 -12.24 2.40 10.91
C ARG A 78 -10.99 3.22 11.19
N HIS A 79 -10.03 3.16 10.28
CA HIS A 79 -8.75 3.84 10.39
C HIS A 79 -8.53 4.77 9.20
N ASN A 80 -7.96 5.93 9.49
CA ASN A 80 -7.41 6.81 8.48
C ASN A 80 -5.89 6.74 8.58
N TYR A 81 -5.30 5.67 8.05
CA TYR A 81 -3.87 5.43 8.18
C TYR A 81 -3.02 6.54 7.57
N TYR A 82 -3.53 7.22 6.54
CA TYR A 82 -2.89 8.42 6.01
C TYR A 82 -2.76 9.51 7.08
N ARG A 83 -3.84 9.83 7.80
CA ARG A 83 -3.81 10.83 8.88
C ARG A 83 -2.94 10.39 10.05
N GLU A 84 -3.07 9.16 10.50
CA GLU A 84 -2.25 8.59 11.58
C GLU A 84 -0.75 8.69 11.25
N ALA A 85 -0.35 8.35 10.02
CA ALA A 85 1.04 8.46 9.58
C ALA A 85 1.57 9.91 9.58
N LEU A 86 0.70 10.89 9.31
CA LEU A 86 1.07 12.30 9.38
C LEU A 86 1.28 12.78 10.82
N GLU A 87 0.37 12.40 11.72
CA GLU A 87 0.39 12.77 13.13
C GLU A 87 1.60 12.17 13.86
N GLU A 88 1.92 10.90 13.58
CA GLU A 88 3.05 10.18 14.17
C GLU A 88 4.40 10.48 13.48
N GLY A 89 4.39 11.27 12.40
CA GLY A 89 5.61 11.60 11.66
C GLY A 89 6.23 10.40 10.91
N PHE A 90 5.39 9.45 10.48
CA PHE A 90 5.81 8.24 9.76
C PHE A 90 5.94 8.42 8.25
N ALA A 91 5.63 9.60 7.69
CA ALA A 91 5.75 9.84 6.27
C ALA A 91 7.17 10.27 5.84
N VAL A 92 7.61 9.80 4.68
CA VAL A 92 8.80 10.35 3.99
C VAL A 92 8.57 11.82 3.67
N ARG A 93 9.61 12.65 3.84
CA ARG A 93 9.53 14.11 3.65
C ARG A 93 10.45 14.60 2.53
N ASN A 94 10.12 15.73 1.94
CA ASN A 94 10.99 16.45 1.00
C ASN A 94 12.14 17.16 1.74
N GLY A 95 13.08 17.71 0.95
CA GLY A 95 14.21 18.48 1.48
C GLY A 95 13.81 19.68 2.35
N ASP A 96 12.66 20.30 2.04
CA ASP A 96 12.07 21.44 2.74
C ASP A 96 11.20 21.05 3.96
N GLY A 97 11.08 19.76 4.26
CA GLY A 97 10.29 19.25 5.39
C GLY A 97 8.82 19.00 5.10
N THR A 98 8.31 19.35 3.91
CA THR A 98 6.95 18.97 3.48
C THR A 98 6.84 17.46 3.29
N VAL A 99 5.63 16.91 3.38
CA VAL A 99 5.39 15.48 3.13
C VAL A 99 5.61 15.19 1.64
N TRP A 100 6.35 14.13 1.35
CA TRP A 100 6.46 13.68 -0.03
C TRP A 100 5.18 12.98 -0.46
N THR A 101 4.67 13.33 -1.64
CA THR A 101 3.52 12.69 -2.26
C THR A 101 3.95 11.94 -3.51
N GLY A 102 3.46 10.70 -3.63
CA GLY A 102 3.72 9.79 -4.73
C GLY A 102 2.53 9.66 -5.66
N TYR A 103 2.36 8.46 -6.22
CA TYR A 103 1.23 8.12 -7.09
C TYR A 103 -0.10 8.45 -6.42
N SER A 104 -1.05 8.98 -7.19
CA SER A 104 -2.44 9.14 -6.75
C SER A 104 -2.61 9.95 -5.45
N ASP A 105 -1.72 10.94 -5.23
CA ASP A 105 -1.66 11.81 -4.05
C ASP A 105 -1.50 11.05 -2.73
N SER A 106 -0.82 9.89 -2.79
CA SER A 106 -0.51 9.09 -1.62
C SER A 106 0.76 9.57 -0.91
N LEU A 107 0.85 9.33 0.39
CA LEU A 107 2.13 9.46 1.11
C LEU A 107 2.86 8.12 1.10
N LEU A 108 4.18 8.16 1.28
CA LEU A 108 5.02 6.98 1.47
C LEU A 108 5.40 6.83 2.94
N VAL A 109 5.18 5.63 3.49
CA VAL A 109 5.61 5.29 4.85
C VAL A 109 7.14 5.18 4.90
N ASP A 110 7.77 5.88 5.84
CA ASP A 110 9.20 5.80 6.10
C ASP A 110 9.54 4.52 6.86
N LEU A 111 9.74 3.42 6.14
CA LEU A 111 10.11 2.13 6.72
C LEU A 111 11.52 2.10 7.34
N SER A 112 12.32 3.16 7.20
CA SER A 112 13.57 3.29 7.96
C SER A 112 13.34 3.73 9.42
N ASN A 113 12.16 4.27 9.72
CA ASN A 113 11.73 4.58 11.07
C ASN A 113 11.27 3.27 11.74
N PRO A 114 11.94 2.78 12.80
CA PRO A 114 11.58 1.52 13.44
C PRO A 114 10.13 1.50 13.97
N SER A 115 9.62 2.64 14.43
CA SER A 115 8.24 2.76 14.89
C SER A 115 7.24 2.66 13.74
N ALA A 116 7.52 3.31 12.60
CA ALA A 116 6.67 3.22 11.40
C ALA A 116 6.69 1.81 10.80
N TYR A 117 7.87 1.17 10.77
CA TYR A 117 8.02 -0.22 10.35
C TYR A 117 7.17 -1.16 11.22
N GLN A 118 7.27 -1.04 12.54
CA GLN A 118 6.50 -1.87 13.45
C GLN A 118 4.99 -1.58 13.34
N TRP A 119 4.61 -0.33 13.13
CA TRP A 119 3.22 0.08 12.91
C TRP A 119 2.63 -0.54 11.64
N MET A 120 3.32 -0.45 10.50
CA MET A 120 2.87 -1.08 9.25
C MET A 120 2.85 -2.62 9.38
N LYS A 121 3.83 -3.22 10.06
CA LYS A 121 3.82 -4.66 10.36
C LYS A 121 2.59 -5.06 11.18
N ASN A 122 2.19 -4.25 12.15
CA ASN A 122 0.99 -4.49 12.94
C ASN A 122 -0.29 -4.41 12.09
N MET A 123 -0.35 -3.55 11.07
CA MET A 123 -1.47 -3.57 10.11
C MET A 123 -1.57 -4.91 9.38
N ILE A 124 -0.44 -5.45 8.90
CA ILE A 124 -0.41 -6.75 8.22
C ILE A 124 -0.89 -7.86 9.17
N VAL A 125 -0.40 -7.85 10.41
CA VAL A 125 -0.79 -8.84 11.42
C VAL A 125 -2.29 -8.75 11.72
N ASN A 126 -2.79 -7.56 12.03
CA ASN A 126 -4.14 -7.37 12.55
C ASN A 126 -5.21 -7.40 11.46
N ASN A 127 -4.94 -6.81 10.29
CA ASN A 127 -5.95 -6.62 9.25
C ASN A 127 -5.91 -7.70 8.16
N MET A 128 -4.83 -8.48 8.08
CA MET A 128 -4.68 -9.54 7.06
C MET A 128 -4.53 -10.91 7.72
N LEU A 129 -3.44 -11.14 8.45
CA LEU A 129 -3.15 -12.46 9.01
C LEU A 129 -4.20 -12.91 10.03
N ALA A 130 -4.62 -12.01 10.93
CA ALA A 130 -5.63 -12.32 11.94
C ALA A 130 -7.02 -12.62 11.35
N THR A 131 -7.32 -12.20 10.11
CA THR A 131 -8.59 -12.51 9.44
C THR A 131 -8.56 -13.84 8.69
N GLY A 132 -7.39 -14.50 8.60
CA GLY A 132 -7.21 -15.75 7.87
C GLY A 132 -6.70 -15.60 6.42
N VAL A 133 -6.26 -14.40 6.03
CA VAL A 133 -5.57 -14.21 4.72
C VAL A 133 -4.27 -15.02 4.71
N CYS A 134 -4.04 -15.74 3.61
CA CYS A 134 -2.94 -16.69 3.48
C CYS A 134 -1.75 -16.18 2.63
N GLY A 135 -1.88 -14.98 2.05
CA GLY A 135 -0.84 -14.37 1.22
C GLY A 135 -1.31 -13.05 0.64
N TRP A 136 -0.40 -12.32 -0.01
CA TRP A 136 -0.73 -11.07 -0.66
C TRP A 136 0.28 -10.74 -1.74
N MET A 137 -0.15 -9.90 -2.68
CA MET A 137 0.79 -9.14 -3.50
C MET A 137 1.40 -8.03 -2.63
N CYS A 138 2.72 -8.03 -2.53
CA CYS A 138 3.50 -6.95 -1.91
C CYS A 138 4.05 -6.09 -3.04
N ASP A 139 3.40 -4.97 -3.30
CA ASP A 139 3.62 -4.15 -4.49
C ASP A 139 4.39 -2.85 -4.17
N PHE A 140 4.87 -2.19 -5.22
CA PHE A 140 5.66 -0.96 -5.17
C PHE A 140 6.95 -1.05 -4.33
N GLY A 141 7.59 0.11 -4.10
CA GLY A 141 8.84 0.26 -3.36
C GLY A 141 9.97 0.90 -4.19
N GLU A 142 9.75 1.07 -5.48
CA GLU A 142 10.64 1.67 -6.46
C GLU A 142 10.66 3.20 -6.45
N THR A 143 9.74 3.84 -5.73
CA THR A 143 9.45 5.29 -5.84
C THR A 143 9.98 6.16 -4.71
N VAL A 144 10.92 5.68 -3.90
CA VAL A 144 11.57 6.55 -2.90
C VAL A 144 12.22 7.74 -3.64
N PRO A 145 11.80 8.99 -3.36
CA PRO A 145 12.30 10.15 -4.10
C PRO A 145 13.80 10.34 -3.89
N ALA A 146 14.52 10.71 -4.96
CA ALA A 146 15.97 10.89 -4.95
C ALA A 146 16.48 11.97 -3.98
N THR A 147 15.58 12.84 -3.50
CA THR A 147 15.83 13.91 -2.53
C THR A 147 15.01 13.75 -1.26
N GLY A 148 14.26 12.65 -1.11
CA GLY A 148 13.49 12.38 0.10
C GLY A 148 14.37 12.27 1.32
N LYS A 149 13.83 12.67 2.46
CA LYS A 149 14.42 12.50 3.78
C LYS A 149 13.68 11.39 4.50
N THR A 150 14.46 10.45 5.00
CA THR A 150 14.00 9.37 5.87
C THR A 150 14.57 9.61 7.26
N SER A 151 13.99 9.00 8.29
CA SER A 151 14.45 9.11 9.67
C SER A 151 15.87 8.58 9.87
N GLN A 152 16.24 7.51 9.17
CA GLN A 152 17.58 6.93 9.25
C GLN A 152 18.59 7.68 8.38
N TRP A 153 18.19 8.02 7.15
CA TRP A 153 19.06 8.63 6.17
C TRP A 153 18.49 10.01 5.86
N GLY A 154 19.16 11.05 6.36
CA GLY A 154 18.79 12.45 6.14
C GLY A 154 18.68 12.86 4.65
N ARG A 155 18.96 11.93 3.73
CA ARG A 155 18.52 11.85 2.33
C ARG A 155 18.34 10.38 1.91
N SER A 156 17.57 10.13 0.86
CA SER A 156 17.40 8.81 0.23
C SER A 156 18.77 8.19 -0.11
N PRO A 157 19.02 6.93 0.29
CA PRO A 157 20.25 6.23 -0.04
C PRO A 157 20.25 5.94 -1.54
N ARG A 158 20.80 6.86 -2.32
CA ARG A 158 21.01 6.61 -3.75
C ARG A 158 21.96 5.43 -3.90
N LEU A 159 21.63 4.49 -4.78
CA LEU A 159 22.69 3.80 -5.53
C LEU A 159 23.50 4.90 -6.23
N PRO A 160 24.83 4.94 -6.10
CA PRO A 160 25.62 5.97 -6.76
C PRO A 160 25.33 5.93 -8.27
N LEU A 161 24.68 6.97 -8.79
CA LEU A 161 24.34 7.13 -10.20
C LEU A 161 25.57 7.30 -11.11
N SER A 162 26.77 7.20 -10.55
CA SER A 162 28.04 7.12 -11.28
C SER A 162 28.48 5.66 -11.39
N LEU A 163 27.92 4.93 -12.36
CA LEU A 163 28.77 3.97 -13.06
C LEU A 163 29.89 4.78 -13.74
N PRO A 164 31.18 4.41 -13.61
CA PRO A 164 32.25 5.13 -14.29
C PRO A 164 31.95 5.14 -15.79
N ARG A 165 31.68 6.33 -16.34
CA ARG A 165 31.67 6.54 -17.79
C ARG A 165 33.11 6.72 -18.24
N ASP A 166 33.93 5.68 -18.10
CA ASP A 166 35.27 5.63 -18.69
C ASP A 166 35.67 4.16 -18.85
N MET A 167 35.09 3.52 -19.86
CA MET A 167 35.77 2.44 -20.57
C MET A 167 36.07 3.01 -21.96
N GLY A 168 37.17 3.77 -22.03
CA GLY A 168 37.73 4.20 -23.31
C GLY A 168 38.04 2.99 -24.20
N PRO A 169 38.09 3.17 -25.53
CA PRO A 169 38.31 2.05 -26.44
C PRO A 169 39.68 1.42 -26.18
N THR A 170 39.68 0.09 -26.02
CA THR A 170 40.87 -0.78 -25.96
C THR A 170 41.60 -0.82 -27.30
#